data_AF-A0A969ST01-F1
#
_entry.id   AF-A0A969ST01-F1
#
_cell.length_a   1.000
_cell.length_b   1.000
_cell.length_c   1.000
_cell.angle_alpha   90.00
_cell.angle_beta   90.00
_cell.angle_gamma   90.00
#
_symmetry.space_group_name_H-M   'P 1'
#
loop_
_entity.id
_entity.type
_entity.pdbx_description
1 polymer ?
#
loop_
_entity_poly.entity_id
_entity_poly.type
_entity_poly.pdbx_seq_one_letter_code
_entity_poly.pdbx_strand_id
1 'polypeptide(L)'
;MRETTRELKDYYESKLGKPISDSSWYRVCDCLRGTCGEITKENIEVYAKMRKACARLPIELSEFIQIWQSVQTLKNSNSEAIVGSQFRKMLTKNIPSRIPDITFYRWFIRAGLNFRKRNEYTPEQLIPVTVSAWCWYLRKSKER
;
A
#
# COMPACT_ATOMS: atom_id res chain seq x y z
N MET A 1 -4.47 3.73 24.68
CA MET A 1 -3.21 3.10 25.13
C MET A 1 -2.19 3.33 24.01
N ARG A 2 -1.05 3.97 24.27
CA ARG A 2 0.02 4.10 23.25
C ARG A 2 0.66 2.72 23.11
N GLU A 3 0.68 2.19 21.90
CA GLU A 3 1.28 0.88 21.62
C GLU A 3 2.79 0.95 21.83
N THR A 4 3.37 -0.08 22.45
CA THR A 4 4.81 -0.12 22.70
C THR A 4 5.57 -0.40 21.39
N THR A 5 6.82 0.04 21.32
CA THR A 5 7.70 -0.22 20.15
C THR A 5 7.80 -1.70 19.79
N ARG A 6 7.63 -2.59 20.79
CA ARG A 6 7.66 -4.04 20.59
C ARG A 6 6.36 -4.57 19.99
N GLU A 7 5.20 -4.12 20.47
CA GLU A 7 3.90 -4.48 19.88
C GLU A 7 3.79 -4.05 18.41
N LEU A 8 4.32 -2.87 18.07
CA LEU A 8 4.36 -2.39 16.69
C LEU A 8 5.28 -3.24 15.81
N LYS A 9 6.40 -3.73 16.36
CA LYS A 9 7.31 -4.66 15.68
C LYS A 9 6.63 -6.00 15.41
N ASP A 10 6.01 -6.59 16.43
CA ASP A 10 5.32 -7.87 16.31
C ASP A 10 4.17 -7.77 15.29
N TYR A 11 3.46 -6.64 15.30
CA TYR A 11 2.45 -6.34 14.28
C TYR A 11 3.05 -6.29 12.87
N TYR A 12 4.15 -5.55 12.68
CA TYR A 12 4.84 -5.47 11.40
C TYR A 12 5.28 -6.85 10.88
N GLU A 13 5.91 -7.65 11.74
CA GLU A 13 6.37 -9.01 11.41
C GLU A 13 5.21 -9.93 11.01
N SER A 14 4.08 -9.84 11.71
CA SER A 14 2.86 -10.59 11.37
C SER A 14 2.34 -10.27 9.97
N LYS A 15 2.37 -8.98 9.57
CA LYS A 15 1.91 -8.53 8.25
C LYS A 15 2.92 -8.86 7.16
N LEU A 16 4.21 -8.73 7.47
CA LEU A 16 5.30 -9.08 6.56
C LEU A 16 5.36 -10.60 6.32
N GLY A 17 5.00 -11.40 7.33
CA GLY A 17 5.03 -12.86 7.31
C GLY A 17 6.41 -13.45 7.60
N LYS A 18 7.32 -12.67 8.19
CA LYS A 18 8.65 -13.12 8.62
C LYS A 18 9.20 -12.21 9.72
N PRO A 19 10.04 -12.74 10.64
CA PRO A 19 10.71 -11.95 11.65
C PRO A 19 11.78 -11.03 11.04
N ILE A 20 12.11 -9.96 11.76
CA ILE A 20 13.18 -9.02 11.41
C ILE A 20 14.07 -8.72 12.63
N SER A 21 15.33 -8.36 12.35
CA SER A 21 16.25 -7.90 13.41
C SER A 21 15.80 -6.57 13.99
N ASP A 22 16.21 -6.28 15.23
CA ASP A 22 15.94 -4.98 15.88
C ASP A 22 16.55 -3.82 15.10
N SER A 23 17.75 -4.03 14.54
CA SER A 23 18.39 -3.06 13.64
C SER A 23 17.57 -2.80 12.37
N SER A 24 16.93 -3.82 11.80
CA SER A 24 16.03 -3.65 10.67
C SER A 24 14.76 -2.91 11.09
N TRP A 25 14.24 -3.22 12.28
CA TRP A 25 13.05 -2.55 12.82
C TRP A 25 13.30 -1.06 13.04
N TYR A 26 14.46 -0.71 13.59
CA TYR A 26 14.86 0.67 13.78
C TYR A 26 14.87 1.46 12.46
N ARG A 27 15.42 0.90 11.39
CA ARG A 27 15.39 1.52 10.05
C ARG A 27 13.97 1.69 9.51
N VAL A 28 13.07 0.74 9.77
CA VAL A 28 11.65 0.87 9.41
C VAL A 28 11.01 2.01 10.19
N CYS A 29 11.25 2.10 11.49
CA CYS A 29 10.76 3.19 12.34
C CYS A 29 11.25 4.56 11.86
N ASP A 30 12.54 4.70 11.55
CA ASP A 30 13.10 5.96 11.06
C ASP A 30 12.48 6.38 9.72
N CYS A 31 12.33 5.43 8.80
CA CYS A 31 11.64 5.61 7.52
C CYS A 31 10.19 6.09 7.71
N LEU A 32 9.44 5.43 8.60
CA LEU A 32 8.05 5.77 8.89
C LEU A 32 7.92 7.12 9.59
N ARG A 33 8.78 7.44 10.57
CA ARG A 33 8.78 8.75 11.23
C ARG A 33 9.11 9.88 10.26
N GLY A 34 10.11 9.70 9.41
CA GLY A 34 10.48 10.68 8.40
C GLY A 34 9.37 10.96 7.37
N THR A 35 8.48 9.99 7.14
CA THR A 35 7.40 10.10 6.14
C THR A 35 6.05 10.50 6.75
N CYS A 36 5.70 9.91 7.88
CA CYS A 36 4.37 9.97 8.49
C CYS A 36 4.34 10.82 9.77
N GLY A 37 5.51 11.21 10.31
CA GLY A 37 5.64 11.83 11.63
C GLY A 37 5.48 10.81 12.75
N GLU A 38 4.26 10.30 12.94
CA GLU A 38 3.94 9.28 13.95
C GLU A 38 3.86 7.87 13.33
N ILE A 39 4.33 6.86 14.06
CA ILE A 39 4.22 5.46 13.66
C ILE A 39 2.88 4.92 14.17
N THR A 40 2.08 4.38 13.26
CA THR A 40 0.77 3.80 13.58
C THR A 40 0.66 2.40 12.98
N LYS A 41 -0.20 1.54 13.53
CA LYS A 41 -0.47 0.22 12.91
C LYS A 41 -0.83 0.32 11.43
N GLU A 42 -1.51 1.40 11.05
CA GLU A 42 -1.91 1.59 9.67
C GLU A 42 -0.72 1.82 8.73
N ASN A 43 0.17 2.77 9.05
CA ASN A 43 1.33 3.03 8.20
C ASN A 43 2.31 1.86 8.20
N ILE A 44 2.41 1.14 9.31
CA ILE A 44 3.12 -0.14 9.41
C ILE A 44 2.52 -1.18 8.46
N GLU A 45 1.20 -1.33 8.43
CA GLU A 45 0.53 -2.31 7.57
C GLU A 45 0.73 -1.99 6.09
N VAL A 46 0.60 -0.72 5.70
CA VAL A 46 0.86 -0.30 4.32
C VAL A 46 2.32 -0.56 3.95
N TYR A 47 3.26 -0.21 4.82
CA TYR A 47 4.69 -0.46 4.61
C TYR A 47 4.99 -1.96 4.51
N ALA A 48 4.41 -2.80 5.37
CA ALA A 48 4.56 -4.25 5.33
C ALA A 48 4.02 -4.85 4.02
N LYS A 49 2.82 -4.44 3.60
CA LYS A 49 2.22 -4.88 2.33
C LYS A 49 3.09 -4.49 1.14
N MET A 50 3.61 -3.26 1.13
CA MET A 50 4.55 -2.78 0.12
C MET A 50 5.83 -3.63 0.09
N ARG A 51 6.49 -3.83 1.25
CA ARG A 51 7.71 -4.64 1.36
C ARG A 51 7.48 -6.09 0.95
N LYS A 52 6.33 -6.68 1.29
CA LYS A 52 5.96 -8.03 0.87
C LYS A 52 5.77 -8.11 -0.65
N ALA A 53 5.09 -7.12 -1.24
CA ALA A 53 4.86 -7.07 -2.67
C ALA A 53 6.16 -6.87 -3.47
N CYS A 54 7.08 -6.04 -2.96
CA CYS A 54 8.35 -5.69 -3.61
C CYS A 54 9.56 -6.34 -2.92
N ALA A 55 9.41 -7.55 -2.37
CA ALA A 55 10.40 -8.18 -1.50
C ALA A 55 11.82 -8.31 -2.07
N ARG A 56 11.95 -8.36 -3.40
CA ARG A 56 13.24 -8.47 -4.11
C ARG A 56 13.80 -7.14 -4.61
N LEU A 57 13.10 -6.03 -4.36
CA LEU A 57 13.51 -4.71 -4.83
C LEU A 57 14.04 -3.87 -3.67
N PRO A 58 15.15 -3.12 -3.88
CA PRO A 58 15.44 -1.98 -3.03
C PRO A 58 14.27 -1.01 -3.20
N ILE A 59 13.59 -0.65 -2.11
CA ILE A 59 12.49 0.34 -2.17
C ILE A 59 13.02 1.60 -1.51
N GLU A 60 13.00 2.69 -2.26
CA GLU A 60 13.41 3.99 -1.77
C GLU A 60 12.31 4.60 -0.90
N LEU A 61 12.71 5.46 0.05
CA LEU A 61 11.79 6.19 0.91
C LEU A 61 10.75 6.98 0.08
N SER A 62 11.20 7.59 -1.02
CA SER A 62 10.36 8.35 -1.95
C SER A 62 9.24 7.50 -2.58
N GLU A 63 9.50 6.23 -2.84
CA GLU A 63 8.51 5.31 -3.40
C GLU A 63 7.44 4.94 -2.37
N PHE A 64 7.83 4.76 -1.11
CA PHE A 64 6.88 4.59 -0.03
C PHE A 64 6.02 5.84 0.17
N ILE A 65 6.63 7.04 0.13
CA ILE A 65 5.91 8.31 0.25
C ILE A 65 4.80 8.41 -0.81
N GLN A 66 5.08 8.07 -2.07
CA GLN A 66 4.09 8.11 -3.15
C GLN A 66 2.91 7.15 -2.91
N ILE A 67 3.20 5.94 -2.43
CA ILE A 67 2.18 4.94 -2.08
C ILE A 67 1.34 5.45 -0.92
N TRP A 68 1.99 5.95 0.13
CA TRP A 68 1.34 6.45 1.33
C TRP A 68 0.44 7.65 1.01
N GLN A 69 0.92 8.61 0.23
CA GLN A 69 0.12 9.75 -0.23
C GLN A 69 -1.12 9.31 -1.03
N SER A 70 -0.97 8.32 -1.92
CA SER A 70 -2.10 7.78 -2.67
C SER A 70 -3.14 7.11 -1.76
N VAL A 71 -2.69 6.40 -0.71
CA VAL A 71 -3.58 5.82 0.30
C VAL A 71 -4.28 6.92 1.09
N GLN A 72 -3.57 7.96 1.53
CA GLN A 72 -4.15 9.10 2.23
C GLN A 72 -5.17 9.86 1.37
N THR A 73 -4.91 10.03 0.06
CA THR A 73 -5.89 10.64 -0.86
C THR A 73 -7.18 9.81 -0.95
N LEU A 74 -7.09 8.49 -0.93
CA LEU A 74 -8.29 7.64 -0.92
C LEU A 74 -9.08 7.81 0.38
N LYS A 75 -8.39 7.80 1.53
CA LYS A 75 -9.04 7.94 2.84
C LYS A 75 -9.64 9.32 3.07
N ASN A 76 -8.98 10.36 2.57
CA ASN A 76 -9.44 11.74 2.69
C ASN A 76 -10.41 12.13 1.57
N SER A 77 -10.74 11.21 0.66
CA SER A 77 -11.88 11.44 -0.21
C SER A 77 -13.12 11.42 0.68
N ASN A 78 -13.85 12.53 0.75
CA ASN A 78 -15.09 12.67 1.52
C ASN A 78 -16.24 11.76 1.00
N SER A 79 -15.91 10.69 0.29
CA SER A 79 -16.84 9.75 -0.30
C SER A 79 -16.82 8.46 0.52
N GLU A 80 -17.96 8.12 1.11
CA GLU A 80 -18.19 6.83 1.77
C GLU A 80 -18.05 5.65 0.80
N ALA A 81 -18.25 5.92 -0.49
CA ALA A 81 -18.20 4.95 -1.57
C ALA A 81 -17.52 5.53 -2.81
N ILE A 82 -16.66 4.72 -3.43
CA ILE A 82 -16.01 5.02 -4.71
C ILE A 82 -16.47 3.98 -5.73
N VAL A 83 -17.06 4.46 -6.84
CA VAL A 83 -17.49 3.58 -7.92
C VAL A 83 -16.27 2.97 -8.61
N GLY A 84 -16.28 1.67 -8.90
CA GLY A 84 -15.12 0.96 -9.46
C GLY A 84 -14.55 1.59 -10.74
N SER A 85 -15.40 2.13 -11.60
CA SER A 85 -14.96 2.87 -12.79
C SER A 85 -14.27 4.19 -12.47
N GLN A 86 -14.70 4.92 -11.43
CA GLN A 86 -14.02 6.11 -10.93
C GLN A 86 -12.68 5.74 -10.30
N PHE A 87 -12.64 4.71 -9.46
CA PHE A 87 -11.40 4.20 -8.87
C PHE A 87 -10.38 3.83 -9.94
N ARG A 88 -10.79 3.10 -10.97
CA ARG A 88 -9.91 2.73 -12.09
C ARG A 88 -9.33 3.96 -12.77
N LYS A 89 -10.13 5.01 -13.02
CA LYS A 89 -9.66 6.29 -13.59
C LYS A 89 -8.64 6.99 -12.69
N MET A 90 -8.93 7.06 -11.38
CA MET A 90 -8.01 7.65 -10.40
C MET A 90 -6.66 6.92 -10.38
N LEU A 91 -6.70 5.59 -10.35
CA LEU A 91 -5.50 4.76 -10.34
C LEU A 91 -4.66 4.97 -11.61
N THR A 92 -5.29 5.00 -12.79
CA THR A 92 -4.58 5.23 -14.06
C THR A 92 -4.05 6.65 -14.22
N LYS A 93 -4.64 7.63 -13.53
CA LYS A 93 -4.13 9.01 -13.51
C LYS A 93 -2.84 9.10 -12.69
N ASN A 94 -2.77 8.36 -11.58
CA ASN A 94 -1.66 8.43 -10.64
C ASN A 94 -0.50 7.49 -10.99
N ILE A 95 -0.75 6.43 -11.78
CA ILE A 95 0.27 5.48 -12.21
C ILE A 95 0.60 5.73 -13.69
N PRO A 96 1.84 6.16 -14.03
CA PRO A 96 2.24 6.53 -15.38
C PRO A 96 2.56 5.29 -16.24
N SER A 97 1.64 4.32 -16.28
CA SER A 97 1.76 3.12 -17.09
C SER A 97 0.39 2.55 -17.42
N ARG A 98 0.27 1.98 -18.62
CA ARG A 98 -0.95 1.27 -19.03
C ARG A 98 -1.03 -0.05 -18.27
N ILE A 99 -1.95 -0.12 -17.31
CA ILE A 99 -2.21 -1.31 -16.50
C ILE A 99 -3.06 -2.30 -17.33
N PRO A 100 -2.60 -3.54 -17.59
CA PRO A 100 -3.41 -4.56 -18.24
C PRO A 100 -4.64 -4.93 -17.40
N ASP A 101 -5.79 -5.12 -18.05
CA ASP A 101 -7.05 -5.44 -17.36
C ASP A 101 -6.93 -6.67 -16.45
N ILE A 102 -6.32 -7.75 -16.95
CA ILE A 102 -6.12 -8.98 -16.16
C ILE A 102 -5.31 -8.73 -14.89
N THR A 103 -4.33 -7.84 -14.94
CA THR A 103 -3.51 -7.47 -13.79
C THR A 103 -4.34 -6.71 -12.76
N PHE A 104 -5.16 -5.77 -13.23
CA PHE A 104 -6.07 -5.01 -12.38
C PHE A 104 -7.10 -5.91 -11.68
N TYR A 105 -7.74 -6.83 -12.43
CA TYR A 105 -8.67 -7.82 -11.86
C TYR A 105 -8.00 -8.69 -10.78
N ARG A 106 -6.77 -9.14 -11.03
CA ARG A 106 -6.00 -9.96 -10.06
C ARG A 106 -5.75 -9.23 -8.75
N TRP A 107 -5.56 -7.91 -8.76
CA TRP A 107 -5.38 -7.14 -7.53
C TRP A 107 -6.65 -7.08 -6.69
N PHE A 108 -7.82 -6.91 -7.32
CA PHE A 108 -9.11 -6.99 -6.62
C PHE A 108 -9.30 -8.37 -5.99
N ILE A 109 -9.07 -9.45 -6.76
CA ILE A 109 -9.22 -10.82 -6.25
C ILE A 109 -8.31 -11.07 -5.05
N ARG A 110 -7.05 -10.63 -5.10
CA ARG A 110 -6.10 -10.74 -3.98
C ARG A 110 -6.50 -9.92 -2.75
N ALA A 111 -7.28 -8.85 -2.95
CA ALA A 111 -7.87 -8.07 -1.87
C ALA A 111 -9.18 -8.68 -1.32
N GLY A 112 -9.60 -9.86 -1.82
CA GLY A 112 -10.88 -10.47 -1.45
C GLY A 112 -12.09 -9.83 -2.12
N LEU A 113 -11.88 -9.08 -3.21
CA LEU A 113 -12.90 -8.32 -3.93
C LEU A 113 -13.08 -8.84 -5.36
N ASN A 114 -14.27 -8.62 -5.91
CA ASN A 114 -14.53 -8.80 -7.33
C ASN A 114 -14.71 -7.44 -7.99
N PHE A 115 -13.84 -7.09 -8.95
CA PHE A 115 -13.96 -5.82 -9.64
C PHE A 115 -15.22 -5.78 -10.52
N ARG A 116 -16.03 -4.75 -10.34
CA ARG A 116 -17.20 -4.42 -11.16
C ARG A 116 -17.24 -2.91 -11.35
N LYS A 117 -17.33 -2.46 -12.61
CA LYS A 117 -17.27 -1.04 -12.98
C LYS A 117 -18.33 -0.16 -12.30
N ARG A 118 -19.49 -0.72 -12.01
CA ARG A 118 -20.65 -0.03 -11.41
C ARG A 118 -20.82 -0.31 -9.92
N ASN A 119 -19.97 -1.16 -9.34
CA ASN A 119 -20.04 -1.46 -7.92
C ASN A 119 -19.33 -0.36 -7.13
N GLU A 120 -19.83 -0.13 -5.93
CA GLU A 120 -19.25 0.79 -4.96
C GLU A 120 -18.29 0.03 -4.04
N TYR A 121 -17.22 0.70 -3.67
CA TYR A 121 -16.20 0.19 -2.77
C TYR A 121 -15.87 1.25 -1.75
N THR A 122 -15.69 0.86 -0.50
CA THR A 122 -15.16 1.76 0.53
C THR A 122 -13.69 2.08 0.24
N PRO A 123 -13.18 3.25 0.66
CA PRO A 123 -11.77 3.57 0.58
C PRO A 123 -10.87 2.47 1.16
N GLU A 124 -11.26 1.90 2.29
CA GLU A 124 -10.53 0.84 3.01
C GLU A 124 -10.37 -0.43 2.16
N GLN A 125 -11.43 -0.84 1.45
CA GLN A 125 -11.40 -1.96 0.53
C GLN A 125 -10.43 -1.73 -0.64
N LEU A 126 -10.22 -0.48 -1.04
CA LEU A 126 -9.39 -0.12 -2.18
C LEU A 126 -7.90 0.04 -1.83
N ILE A 127 -7.54 0.22 -0.56
CA ILE A 127 -6.14 0.37 -0.11
C ILE A 127 -5.25 -0.79 -0.59
N PRO A 128 -5.59 -2.08 -0.41
CA PRO A 128 -4.74 -3.18 -0.87
C PRO A 128 -4.55 -3.20 -2.38
N VAL A 129 -5.55 -2.76 -3.13
CA VAL A 129 -5.49 -2.65 -4.60
C VAL A 129 -4.54 -1.54 -5.01
N THR A 130 -4.64 -0.37 -4.37
CA THR A 130 -3.76 0.78 -4.61
C THR A 130 -2.30 0.44 -4.32
N VAL A 131 -2.02 -0.21 -3.17
CA VAL A 131 -0.66 -0.66 -2.83
C VAL A 131 -0.14 -1.65 -3.88
N SER A 132 -0.97 -2.62 -4.29
CA SER A 132 -0.60 -3.61 -5.29
C SER A 132 -0.26 -2.98 -6.64
N ALA A 133 -1.01 -1.96 -7.03
CA ALA A 133 -0.83 -1.26 -8.30
C ALA A 133 0.49 -0.49 -8.35
N TRP A 134 0.79 0.28 -7.31
CA TRP A 134 2.07 0.96 -7.19
C TRP A 134 3.24 -0.02 -7.13
N CYS A 135 3.12 -1.10 -6.35
CA CYS A 135 4.17 -2.12 -6.28
C CYS A 135 4.42 -2.83 -7.62
N TRP A 136 3.39 -2.95 -8.47
CA TRP A 136 3.56 -3.44 -9.83
C TRP A 136 4.25 -2.42 -10.72
N TYR A 137 3.88 -1.14 -10.62
CA TYR A 137 4.53 -0.06 -11.35
C TYR A 137 6.02 0.04 -11.01
N LEU A 138 6.38 0.03 -9.73
CA LEU A 138 7.78 0.08 -9.26
C LEU A 138 8.60 -1.12 -9.74
N ARG A 139 7.99 -2.31 -9.82
CA ARG A 139 8.62 -3.48 -10.42
C ARG A 139 8.91 -3.27 -11.89
N LYS A 140 7.90 -2.85 -12.64
CA LYS A 140 8.00 -2.57 -14.08
C LYS A 140 9.00 -1.46 -14.41
N SER A 141 9.14 -0.45 -13.55
CA SER A 141 10.07 0.65 -13.77
C SER A 141 11.53 0.28 -13.51
N LYS A 142 11.79 -0.71 -12.64
CA LYS A 142 13.15 -1.19 -12.29
C LYS A 142 13.63 -2.37 -13.15
N GLU A 143 12.72 -3.03 -13.85
CA GLU A 143 13.02 -4.05 -14.87
C GLU A 143 13.38 -3.45 -16.25
N ARG A 144 13.29 -2.12 -16.40
CA ARG A 144 13.70 -1.38 -17.60
C ARG A 144 15.13 -0.87 -17.45
#